data_AF-A0A518DCZ9-F1
#
_entry.id   AF-A0A518DCZ9-F1
#
_cell.length_a   1.000
_cell.length_b   1.000
_cell.length_c   1.000
_cell.angle_alpha   90.00
_cell.angle_beta   90.00
_cell.angle_gamma   90.00
#
_symmetry.space_group_name_H-M   'P 1'
#
loop_
_entity.id
_entity.type
_entity.pdbx_description
1 polymer ?
#
loop_
_entity_poly.entity_id
_entity_poly.type
_entity_poly.pdbx_seq_one_letter_code
_entity_poly.pdbx_strand_id
1 'polypeptide(L)'
;MTTTTRCSFLAFAVAASALLSGTASAGLIEIGFTGLNISYDGSAISTTGGIDPLTSVSITNDSVAVAGSPFGSDIDITLSIPGVTGIATTGGTVGTVGSGSLLLGLPGADGLSLLLDPASITFVNVASTVQFAFGGTVAAISSQSLPGGIVIGDPVSVTFATSVVPGTLTEIGGTVTGFRATGTGEIEAQMVPEPATAVLLAVGVAAVGLRRRRR
;
A
#
# COMPACT_ATOMS: atom_id res chain seq x y z
N MET A 1 -19.33 -60.62 -13.12
CA MET A 1 -19.20 -59.96 -11.79
C MET A 1 -17.70 -59.92 -11.51
N THR A 2 -16.96 -58.82 -11.50
CA THR A 2 -17.18 -57.47 -10.95
C THR A 2 -16.15 -56.51 -11.60
N THR A 3 -16.57 -55.64 -12.52
CA THR A 3 -15.66 -54.69 -13.22
C THR A 3 -16.24 -53.27 -13.28
N THR A 4 -17.06 -52.90 -12.28
CA THR A 4 -17.76 -51.60 -12.24
C THR A 4 -17.26 -50.65 -11.16
N THR A 5 -16.26 -51.03 -10.37
CA THR A 5 -15.85 -50.29 -9.16
C THR A 5 -14.71 -49.28 -9.39
N ARG A 6 -13.96 -49.36 -10.51
CA ARG A 6 -12.77 -48.53 -10.76
C ARG A 6 -13.05 -47.18 -11.44
N CYS A 7 -14.23 -46.99 -12.04
CA CYS A 7 -14.62 -45.71 -12.64
C CYS A 7 -15.15 -44.71 -11.61
N SER A 8 -15.84 -45.15 -10.56
CA SER A 8 -16.45 -44.28 -9.55
C SER A 8 -15.44 -43.58 -8.64
N PHE A 9 -14.33 -44.23 -8.29
CA PHE A 9 -13.29 -43.66 -7.42
C PHE A 9 -12.54 -42.47 -8.06
N LEU A 10 -12.44 -42.47 -9.39
CA LEU A 10 -11.64 -41.51 -10.14
C LEU A 10 -12.42 -40.22 -10.43
N ALA A 11 -13.74 -40.33 -10.62
CA ALA A 11 -14.65 -39.18 -10.70
C ALA A 11 -14.78 -38.48 -9.33
N PHE A 12 -14.80 -39.24 -8.23
CA PHE A 12 -14.86 -38.69 -6.87
C PHE A 12 -13.58 -37.92 -6.52
N ALA A 13 -12.40 -38.40 -6.92
CA ALA A 13 -11.13 -37.72 -6.67
C ALA A 13 -11.01 -36.37 -7.39
N VAL A 14 -11.46 -36.26 -8.65
CA VAL A 14 -11.42 -35.00 -9.41
C VAL A 14 -12.45 -33.98 -8.88
N ALA A 15 -13.65 -34.44 -8.50
CA ALA A 15 -14.66 -33.60 -7.87
C ALA A 15 -14.20 -33.10 -6.48
N ALA A 16 -13.52 -33.95 -5.69
CA ALA A 16 -12.93 -33.55 -4.42
C ALA A 16 -11.79 -32.53 -4.57
N SER A 17 -10.96 -32.63 -5.62
CA SER A 17 -9.91 -31.63 -5.91
C SER A 17 -10.49 -30.27 -6.34
N ALA A 18 -11.60 -30.27 -7.09
CA ALA A 18 -12.30 -29.04 -7.47
C ALA A 18 -13.00 -28.36 -6.28
N LEU A 19 -13.44 -29.14 -5.28
CA LEU A 19 -14.04 -28.63 -4.03
C LEU A 19 -13.00 -28.15 -3.00
N LEU A 20 -11.73 -28.55 -3.14
CA LEU A 20 -10.59 -28.10 -2.32
C LEU A 20 -9.83 -26.92 -2.93
N SER A 21 -10.18 -26.51 -4.14
CA SER A 21 -9.65 -25.31 -4.77
C SER A 21 -10.31 -24.10 -4.12
N GLY A 22 -9.84 -23.73 -2.93
CA GLY A 22 -10.23 -22.48 -2.30
C GLY A 22 -10.03 -21.34 -3.29
N THR A 23 -10.93 -20.36 -3.28
CA THR A 23 -10.72 -19.09 -4.00
C THR A 23 -9.36 -18.56 -3.56
N ALA A 24 -8.38 -18.55 -4.46
CA ALA A 24 -7.13 -17.86 -4.24
C ALA A 24 -7.46 -16.36 -4.20
N SER A 25 -7.87 -15.89 -3.03
CA SER A 25 -7.93 -14.47 -2.75
C SER A 25 -6.48 -13.98 -2.73
N ALA A 26 -6.17 -12.95 -3.49
CA ALA A 26 -4.93 -12.21 -3.25
C ALA A 26 -4.98 -11.73 -1.79
N GLY A 27 -3.94 -12.03 -1.01
CA GLY A 27 -3.83 -11.54 0.36
C GLY A 27 -3.78 -10.01 0.36
N LEU A 28 -4.26 -9.37 1.41
CA LEU A 28 -4.15 -7.92 1.59
C LEU A 28 -2.88 -7.62 2.37
N ILE A 29 -2.00 -6.79 1.81
CA ILE A 29 -0.86 -6.23 2.53
C ILE A 29 -1.23 -4.83 3.01
N GLU A 30 -1.07 -4.57 4.30
CA GLU A 30 -1.29 -3.26 4.91
C GLU A 30 0.03 -2.83 5.57
N ILE A 31 0.49 -1.61 5.24
CA ILE A 31 1.68 -0.99 5.83
C ILE A 31 1.24 0.30 6.50
N GLY A 32 1.09 0.25 7.82
CA GLY A 32 0.80 1.42 8.65
C GLY A 32 2.09 2.07 9.16
N PHE A 33 2.13 3.40 9.22
CA PHE A 33 3.27 4.14 9.78
C PHE A 33 2.85 5.35 10.61
N THR A 34 3.66 5.69 11.60
CA THR A 34 3.44 6.82 12.51
C THR A 34 4.67 7.71 12.62
N GLY A 35 4.47 8.97 13.00
CA GLY A 35 5.54 9.95 13.15
C GLY A 35 5.89 10.69 11.86
N LEU A 36 5.06 10.57 10.80
CA LEU A 36 5.25 11.27 9.54
C LEU A 36 5.23 12.79 9.76
N ASN A 37 6.30 13.49 9.38
CA ASN A 37 6.43 14.94 9.40
C ASN A 37 6.52 15.50 7.98
N ILE A 38 5.53 16.29 7.59
CA ILE A 38 5.46 16.93 6.26
C ILE A 38 5.55 18.46 6.36
N SER A 39 5.99 19.06 5.27
CA SER A 39 5.95 20.50 5.03
C SER A 39 5.22 20.80 3.74
N TYR A 40 4.40 21.84 3.76
CA TYR A 40 3.81 22.47 2.58
C TYR A 40 4.46 23.83 2.37
N ASP A 41 4.81 24.16 1.13
CA ASP A 41 5.52 25.39 0.76
C ASP A 41 4.70 26.35 -0.13
N GLY A 42 3.40 26.08 -0.29
CA GLY A 42 2.52 26.85 -1.18
C GLY A 42 2.37 26.24 -2.58
N SER A 43 3.19 25.22 -2.90
CA SER A 43 3.21 24.58 -4.22
C SER A 43 3.35 23.06 -4.19
N ALA A 44 3.95 22.52 -3.13
CA ALA A 44 4.22 21.10 -2.99
C ALA A 44 4.16 20.68 -1.52
N ILE A 45 3.89 19.39 -1.32
CA ILE A 45 4.01 18.73 -0.02
C ILE A 45 5.19 17.81 -0.07
N SER A 46 6.07 17.91 0.92
CA SER A 46 7.24 17.04 1.04
C SER A 46 7.48 16.62 2.47
N THR A 47 8.27 15.57 2.67
CA THR A 47 8.86 15.27 3.97
C THR A 47 9.71 16.43 4.47
N THR A 48 9.60 16.74 5.76
CA THR A 48 10.35 17.85 6.36
C THR A 48 11.84 17.50 6.39
N GLY A 49 12.68 18.30 5.74
CA GLY A 49 14.13 18.04 5.69
C GLY A 49 14.57 16.99 4.66
N GLY A 50 13.67 16.54 3.78
CA GLY A 50 13.95 15.60 2.70
C GLY A 50 13.72 14.15 3.10
N ILE A 51 14.33 13.69 4.20
CA ILE A 51 14.12 12.34 4.76
C ILE A 51 13.58 12.50 6.17
N ASP A 52 12.49 11.81 6.48
CA ASP A 52 11.81 11.89 7.77
C ASP A 52 11.89 10.55 8.51
N PRO A 53 12.53 10.48 9.70
CA PRO A 53 12.54 9.28 10.50
C PRO A 53 11.16 9.02 11.10
N LEU A 54 10.67 7.79 10.93
CA LEU A 54 9.37 7.37 11.44
C LEU A 54 9.46 6.88 12.89
N THR A 55 8.35 6.96 13.62
CA THR A 55 8.25 6.42 14.99
C THR A 55 7.99 4.92 14.98
N SER A 56 7.14 4.46 14.07
CA SER A 56 6.84 3.03 13.92
C SER A 56 6.36 2.72 12.51
N VAL A 57 6.67 1.51 12.02
CA VAL A 57 6.08 0.93 10.81
C VAL A 57 5.56 -0.46 11.13
N SER A 58 4.29 -0.73 10.87
CA SER A 58 3.67 -2.05 10.99
C SER A 58 3.29 -2.58 9.62
N ILE A 59 3.73 -3.79 9.32
CA ILE A 59 3.36 -4.53 8.10
C ILE A 59 2.54 -5.75 8.50
N THR A 60 1.37 -5.90 7.89
CA THR A 60 0.49 -7.07 8.01
C THR A 60 0.21 -7.70 6.65
N ASN A 61 -0.01 -9.01 6.66
CA ASN A 61 -0.54 -9.79 5.54
C ASN A 61 -1.80 -10.49 6.04
N ASP A 62 -2.97 -10.14 5.49
CA ASP A 62 -4.27 -10.60 5.97
C ASP A 62 -4.42 -10.39 7.49
N SER A 63 -4.05 -9.20 7.96
CA SER A 63 -4.01 -8.80 9.38
C SER A 63 -3.02 -9.59 10.27
N VAL A 64 -2.18 -10.44 9.70
CA VAL A 64 -1.10 -11.14 10.41
C VAL A 64 0.20 -10.38 10.27
N ALA A 65 0.82 -10.01 11.39
CA ALA A 65 2.08 -9.27 11.37
C ALA A 65 3.19 -10.05 10.65
N VAL A 66 3.91 -9.35 9.76
CA VAL A 66 5.13 -9.87 9.14
C VAL A 66 6.23 -9.98 10.20
N ALA A 67 7.14 -10.94 10.05
CA ALA A 67 8.25 -11.12 10.99
C ALA A 67 9.04 -9.81 11.19
N GLY A 68 9.24 -9.41 12.45
CA GLY A 68 9.92 -8.17 12.81
C GLY A 68 9.03 -6.93 12.90
N SER A 69 7.79 -6.99 12.42
CA SER A 69 6.77 -5.94 12.58
C SER A 69 6.20 -5.94 14.01
N PRO A 70 5.97 -4.77 14.65
CA PRO A 70 6.28 -3.44 14.15
C PRO A 70 7.77 -3.10 14.29
N PHE A 71 8.29 -2.37 13.30
CA PHE A 71 9.63 -1.79 13.31
C PHE A 71 9.61 -0.43 14.04
N GLY A 72 10.66 -0.12 14.79
CA GLY A 72 10.79 1.13 15.56
C GLY A 72 12.16 1.81 15.47
N SER A 73 13.04 1.32 14.59
CA SER A 73 14.37 1.87 14.32
C SER A 73 14.72 1.62 12.86
N ASP A 74 15.64 2.40 12.29
CA ASP A 74 16.06 2.31 10.87
C ASP A 74 14.86 2.33 9.91
N ILE A 75 13.90 3.20 10.23
CA ILE A 75 12.68 3.44 9.46
C ILE A 75 12.61 4.92 9.10
N ASP A 76 12.41 5.19 7.83
CA ASP A 76 12.29 6.55 7.31
C ASP A 76 11.34 6.61 6.12
N ILE A 77 10.89 7.81 5.82
CA ILE A 77 10.07 8.07 4.65
C ILE A 77 10.58 9.32 3.93
N THR A 78 10.50 9.28 2.60
CA THR A 78 10.65 10.44 1.73
C THR A 78 9.38 10.58 0.90
N LEU A 79 8.74 11.73 1.00
CA LEU A 79 7.51 12.04 0.27
C LEU A 79 7.74 13.30 -0.56
N SER A 80 7.25 13.30 -1.79
CA SER A 80 7.15 14.50 -2.62
C SER A 80 5.87 14.45 -3.43
N ILE A 81 5.02 15.45 -3.27
CA ILE A 81 3.75 15.62 -3.98
C ILE A 81 3.75 17.04 -4.54
N PRO A 82 4.14 17.23 -5.81
CA PRO A 82 4.17 18.53 -6.45
C PRO A 82 2.78 18.97 -6.92
N GLY A 83 2.64 20.27 -7.18
CA GLY A 83 1.42 20.82 -7.79
C GLY A 83 0.23 20.88 -6.85
N VAL A 84 0.48 21.03 -5.55
CA VAL A 84 -0.53 21.32 -4.54
C VAL A 84 -0.63 22.84 -4.43
N THR A 85 -1.68 23.45 -4.97
CA THR A 85 -1.82 24.92 -4.96
C THR A 85 -3.24 25.32 -4.61
N GLY A 86 -3.41 26.56 -4.12
CA GLY A 86 -4.73 27.14 -3.92
C GLY A 86 -5.53 26.54 -2.76
N ILE A 87 -4.87 26.02 -1.73
CA ILE A 87 -5.54 25.56 -0.51
C ILE A 87 -6.18 26.79 0.16
N ALA A 88 -7.51 26.83 0.20
CA ALA A 88 -8.25 27.89 0.88
C ALA A 88 -8.08 27.78 2.41
N THR A 89 -7.91 28.90 3.08
CA THR A 89 -7.72 28.94 4.55
C THR A 89 -8.97 28.49 5.32
N THR A 90 -10.14 28.55 4.67
CA THR A 90 -11.43 28.09 5.19
C THR A 90 -11.61 26.57 5.14
N GLY A 91 -10.69 25.81 4.55
CA GLY A 91 -10.91 24.39 4.26
C GLY A 91 -11.30 24.13 2.81
N GLY A 92 -11.16 22.88 2.38
CA GLY A 92 -11.57 22.41 1.05
C GLY A 92 -10.75 21.23 0.56
N THR A 93 -11.03 20.80 -0.67
CA THR A 93 -10.26 19.76 -1.36
C THR A 93 -9.56 20.38 -2.56
N VAL A 94 -8.26 20.12 -2.71
CA VAL A 94 -7.46 20.48 -3.87
C VAL A 94 -6.94 19.23 -4.55
N GLY A 95 -6.90 19.23 -5.89
CA GLY A 95 -6.23 18.18 -6.66
C GLY A 95 -4.75 18.49 -6.82
N THR A 96 -3.95 17.46 -7.05
CA THR A 96 -2.55 17.61 -7.47
C THR A 96 -2.47 17.52 -8.99
N VAL A 97 -1.53 18.25 -9.60
CA VAL A 97 -1.39 18.30 -11.08
C VAL A 97 -0.24 17.45 -11.60
N GLY A 98 0.64 16.97 -10.71
CA GLY A 98 1.83 16.19 -11.05
C GLY A 98 1.87 14.85 -10.32
N SER A 99 2.68 13.93 -10.86
CA SER A 99 3.01 12.68 -10.20
C SER A 99 3.85 12.95 -8.95
N GLY A 100 3.53 12.24 -7.87
CA GLY A 100 4.31 12.27 -6.64
C GLY A 100 5.27 11.09 -6.53
N SER A 101 6.06 11.05 -5.48
CA SER A 101 6.90 9.91 -5.12
C SER A 101 6.82 9.65 -3.62
N LEU A 102 6.78 8.37 -3.25
CA LEU A 102 6.92 7.91 -1.87
C LEU A 102 8.04 6.87 -1.83
N LEU A 103 8.99 7.05 -0.93
CA LEU A 103 10.01 6.06 -0.60
C LEU A 103 9.92 5.77 0.88
N LEU A 104 9.69 4.51 1.23
CA LEU A 104 9.70 4.00 2.60
C LEU A 104 10.97 3.17 2.80
N GLY A 105 11.82 3.58 3.73
CA GLY A 105 12.98 2.82 4.20
C GLY A 105 12.59 1.89 5.35
N LEU A 106 13.07 0.64 5.30
CA LEU A 106 12.88 -0.36 6.33
C LEU A 106 14.24 -0.94 6.77
N PRO A 107 14.30 -1.61 7.94
CA PRO A 107 15.54 -2.24 8.41
C PRO A 107 16.08 -3.27 7.42
N GLY A 108 17.40 -3.41 7.36
CA GLY A 108 18.05 -4.45 6.55
C GLY A 108 18.15 -4.15 5.05
N ALA A 109 18.08 -2.86 4.66
CA ALA A 109 18.04 -2.39 3.27
C ALA A 109 16.75 -2.77 2.51
N ASP A 110 15.74 -3.22 3.25
CA ASP A 110 14.37 -3.34 2.74
C ASP A 110 13.76 -1.94 2.53
N GLY A 111 12.77 -1.87 1.67
CA GLY A 111 12.06 -0.63 1.39
C GLY A 111 11.07 -0.74 0.23
N LEU A 112 10.32 0.33 0.05
CA LEU A 112 9.29 0.44 -0.96
C LEU A 112 9.37 1.81 -1.64
N SER A 113 9.47 1.82 -2.97
CA SER A 113 9.46 3.04 -3.78
C SER A 113 8.27 3.03 -4.72
N LEU A 114 7.43 4.07 -4.61
CA LEU A 114 6.18 4.24 -5.32
C LEU A 114 6.20 5.53 -6.13
N LEU A 115 5.71 5.47 -7.36
CA LEU A 115 5.31 6.63 -8.14
C LEU A 115 3.81 6.85 -7.92
N LEU A 116 3.42 8.02 -7.44
CA LEU A 116 2.03 8.34 -7.11
C LEU A 116 1.34 9.01 -8.31
N ASP A 117 0.09 8.65 -8.53
CA ASP A 117 -0.79 9.37 -9.45
C ASP A 117 -1.18 10.74 -8.88
N PRO A 118 -1.70 11.66 -9.72
CA PRO A 118 -2.43 12.81 -9.27
C PRO A 118 -3.54 12.41 -8.28
N ALA A 119 -3.59 13.10 -7.15
CA ALA A 119 -4.40 12.71 -6.00
C ALA A 119 -5.23 13.89 -5.48
N SER A 120 -6.11 13.61 -4.53
CA SER A 120 -6.89 14.64 -3.84
C SER A 120 -6.36 14.85 -2.43
N ILE A 121 -6.33 16.12 -2.06
CA ILE A 121 -5.86 16.61 -0.78
C ILE A 121 -7.00 17.33 -0.11
N THR A 122 -7.35 16.92 1.09
CA THR A 122 -8.38 17.59 1.89
C THR A 122 -7.75 18.34 3.04
N PHE A 123 -8.03 19.64 3.10
CA PHE A 123 -7.64 20.54 4.17
C PHE A 123 -8.87 20.89 4.99
N VAL A 124 -8.82 20.63 6.29
CA VAL A 124 -9.92 20.92 7.22
C VAL A 124 -9.40 21.87 8.28
N ASN A 125 -9.99 23.05 8.39
CA ASN A 125 -9.69 24.02 9.43
C ASN A 125 -10.92 24.19 10.33
N VAL A 126 -10.93 23.51 11.48
CA VAL A 126 -12.05 23.56 12.43
C VAL A 126 -11.52 23.89 13.81
N ALA A 127 -12.04 24.96 14.41
CA ALA A 127 -11.76 25.35 15.80
C ALA A 127 -10.26 25.33 16.16
N SER A 128 -9.42 25.92 15.29
CA SER A 128 -7.96 25.99 15.45
C SER A 128 -7.20 24.67 15.32
N THR A 129 -7.88 23.58 14.93
CA THR A 129 -7.24 22.33 14.52
C THR A 129 -7.25 22.25 13.01
N VAL A 130 -6.05 22.20 12.44
CA VAL A 130 -5.88 22.06 11.00
C VAL A 130 -5.44 20.64 10.70
N GLN A 131 -6.31 19.92 10.01
CA GLN A 131 -6.07 18.55 9.58
C GLN A 131 -5.90 18.49 8.07
N PHE A 132 -5.05 17.57 7.68
CA PHE A 132 -4.71 17.32 6.30
C PHE A 132 -4.85 15.83 6.03
N ALA A 133 -5.61 15.49 5.00
CA ALA A 133 -5.73 14.12 4.52
C ALA A 133 -5.32 14.04 3.04
N PHE A 134 -4.47 13.07 2.73
CA PHE A 134 -4.16 12.65 1.36
C PHE A 134 -4.76 11.29 1.09
N GLY A 135 -5.36 11.13 -0.07
CA GLY A 135 -5.74 9.83 -0.62
C GLY A 135 -5.40 9.78 -2.10
N GLY A 136 -4.55 8.84 -2.50
CA GLY A 136 -4.10 8.68 -3.87
C GLY A 136 -3.86 7.23 -4.25
N THR A 137 -3.85 6.98 -5.55
CA THR A 137 -3.42 5.71 -6.15
C THR A 137 -1.95 5.77 -6.55
N VAL A 138 -1.35 4.60 -6.68
CA VAL A 138 0.02 4.44 -7.19
C VAL A 138 -0.03 4.19 -8.69
N ALA A 139 0.73 4.99 -9.43
CA ALA A 139 0.92 4.83 -10.87
C ALA A 139 1.80 3.63 -11.20
N ALA A 140 2.86 3.42 -10.40
CA ALA A 140 3.79 2.31 -10.53
C ALA A 140 4.59 2.04 -9.24
N ILE A 141 4.91 0.77 -8.99
CA ILE A 141 5.92 0.38 -8.00
C ILE A 141 7.30 0.46 -8.69
N SER A 142 8.13 1.41 -8.26
CA SER A 142 9.48 1.62 -8.85
C SER A 142 10.49 0.59 -8.35
N SER A 143 10.42 0.25 -7.06
CA SER A 143 11.21 -0.83 -6.46
C SER A 143 10.55 -1.31 -5.18
N GLN A 144 10.73 -2.59 -4.85
CA GLN A 144 10.27 -3.15 -3.58
C GLN A 144 11.23 -4.23 -3.10
N SER A 145 11.52 -4.22 -1.81
CA SER A 145 12.13 -5.31 -1.05
C SER A 145 11.45 -5.28 0.31
N LEU A 146 10.43 -6.13 0.51
CA LEU A 146 9.70 -6.16 1.78
C LEU A 146 10.21 -7.32 2.65
N PRO A 147 10.19 -7.17 3.98
CA PRO A 147 10.58 -8.22 4.90
C PRO A 147 9.87 -9.54 4.62
N GLY A 148 10.60 -10.64 4.70
CA GLY A 148 10.07 -11.97 4.41
C GLY A 148 9.84 -12.27 2.93
N GLY A 149 10.32 -11.41 2.02
CA GLY A 149 10.20 -11.63 0.57
C GLY A 149 8.79 -11.38 0.02
N ILE A 150 7.96 -10.66 0.77
CA ILE A 150 6.61 -10.30 0.36
C ILE A 150 6.67 -9.38 -0.86
N VAL A 151 5.77 -9.59 -1.82
CA VAL A 151 5.65 -8.77 -3.02
C VAL A 151 4.23 -8.23 -3.11
N ILE A 152 4.13 -6.90 -3.15
CA ILE A 152 2.89 -6.19 -3.41
C ILE A 152 2.68 -5.98 -4.90
N GLY A 153 1.43 -5.93 -5.31
CA GLY A 153 0.98 -5.71 -6.68
C GLY A 153 -0.18 -4.73 -6.74
N ASP A 154 -0.55 -4.38 -7.98
CA ASP A 154 -1.57 -3.37 -8.24
C ASP A 154 -2.98 -3.94 -8.05
N PRO A 155 -3.93 -3.15 -7.50
CA PRO A 155 -3.78 -1.74 -7.13
C PRO A 155 -3.11 -1.51 -5.77
N VAL A 156 -2.40 -0.39 -5.64
CA VAL A 156 -1.86 0.12 -4.38
C VAL A 156 -2.51 1.46 -4.05
N SER A 157 -3.00 1.61 -2.82
CA SER A 157 -3.55 2.85 -2.27
C SER A 157 -2.58 3.42 -1.23
N VAL A 158 -2.47 4.75 -1.18
CA VAL A 158 -1.70 5.45 -0.15
C VAL A 158 -2.59 6.50 0.48
N THR A 159 -2.68 6.46 1.81
CA THR A 159 -3.39 7.48 2.58
C THR A 159 -2.54 7.97 3.73
N PHE A 160 -2.68 9.25 4.08
CA PHE A 160 -2.10 9.75 5.32
C PHE A 160 -2.91 10.91 5.86
N ALA A 161 -2.93 11.01 7.19
CA ALA A 161 -3.62 12.03 7.95
C ALA A 161 -2.63 12.73 8.88
N THR A 162 -2.56 14.05 8.81
CA THR A 162 -1.64 14.86 9.62
C THR A 162 -2.35 16.05 10.26
N SER A 163 -1.79 16.51 11.38
CA SER A 163 -2.22 17.73 12.07
C SER A 163 -1.14 18.79 11.93
N VAL A 164 -1.52 20.02 11.56
CA VAL A 164 -0.57 21.13 11.44
C VAL A 164 0.02 21.48 12.80
N VAL A 165 1.34 21.67 12.81
CA VAL A 165 2.08 22.11 13.98
C VAL A 165 1.70 23.56 14.29
N PRO A 166 1.25 23.87 15.53
CA PRO A 166 0.86 25.21 15.92
C PRO A 166 1.93 26.27 15.60
N GLY A 167 1.50 27.40 15.05
CA GLY A 167 2.39 28.52 14.70
C GLY A 167 3.17 28.36 13.41
N THR A 168 3.00 27.26 12.66
CA THR A 168 3.68 27.06 11.36
C THR A 168 2.82 27.43 10.15
N LEU A 169 1.50 27.57 10.34
CA LEU A 169 0.58 27.94 9.27
C LEU A 169 0.85 29.38 8.81
N THR A 170 1.04 29.54 7.51
CA THR A 170 1.20 30.85 6.85
C THR A 170 0.15 31.00 5.77
N GLU A 171 -0.37 32.22 5.62
CA GLU A 171 -1.51 32.53 4.77
C GLU A 171 -1.33 33.89 4.11
N ILE A 172 -1.72 34.01 2.84
CA ILE A 172 -1.79 35.28 2.11
C ILE A 172 -3.08 35.31 1.30
N GLY A 173 -3.88 36.37 1.46
CA GLY A 173 -5.08 36.59 0.65
C GLY A 173 -6.12 35.46 0.72
N GLY A 174 -6.25 34.79 1.85
CA GLY A 174 -7.19 33.66 2.03
C GLY A 174 -6.70 32.33 1.46
N THR A 175 -5.43 32.25 1.04
CA THR A 175 -4.77 31.01 0.59
C THR A 175 -3.68 30.63 1.56
N VAL A 176 -3.59 29.34 1.90
CA VAL A 176 -2.50 28.78 2.69
C VAL A 176 -1.23 28.77 1.83
N THR A 177 -0.16 29.36 2.34
CA THR A 177 1.15 29.46 1.68
C THR A 177 2.21 28.55 2.27
N GLY A 178 1.93 27.92 3.41
CA GLY A 178 2.83 26.95 3.98
C GLY A 178 2.44 26.50 5.39
N PHE A 179 2.88 25.30 5.77
CA PHE A 179 2.73 24.75 7.11
C PHE A 179 3.71 23.60 7.33
N ARG A 180 3.88 23.19 8.59
CA ARG A 180 4.42 21.87 8.95
C ARG A 180 3.32 21.06 9.61
N ALA A 181 3.29 19.76 9.38
CA ALA A 181 2.29 18.87 9.97
C ALA A 181 2.89 17.53 10.36
N THR A 182 2.29 16.88 11.35
CA THR A 182 2.73 15.59 11.89
C THR A 182 1.57 14.60 11.93
N GLY A 183 1.79 13.32 11.64
CA GLY A 183 0.72 12.34 11.72
C GLY A 183 1.09 10.90 11.36
N THR A 184 0.15 10.23 10.71
CA THR A 184 0.20 8.80 10.40
C THR A 184 -0.21 8.56 8.96
N GLY A 185 0.14 7.40 8.43
CA GLY A 185 -0.33 6.97 7.12
C GLY A 185 -0.35 5.48 6.96
N GLU A 186 -0.85 5.07 5.81
CA GLU A 186 -1.14 3.70 5.46
C GLU A 186 -0.94 3.48 3.96
N ILE A 187 -0.38 2.33 3.62
CA ILE A 187 -0.27 1.84 2.25
C ILE A 187 -0.97 0.49 2.22
N GLU A 188 -2.00 0.35 1.39
CA GLU A 188 -2.69 -0.93 1.17
C GLU A 188 -2.41 -1.43 -0.24
N ALA A 189 -2.15 -2.72 -0.37
CA ALA A 189 -1.89 -3.34 -1.67
C ALA A 189 -2.36 -4.78 -1.71
N GLN A 190 -2.65 -5.27 -2.92
CA GLN A 190 -2.88 -6.71 -3.12
C GLN A 190 -1.54 -7.45 -3.16
N MET A 191 -1.47 -8.60 -2.49
CA MET A 191 -0.32 -9.49 -2.56
C MET A 191 -0.28 -10.19 -3.92
N VAL A 192 0.88 -10.19 -4.57
CA VAL A 192 1.09 -10.98 -5.79
C VAL A 192 1.25 -12.46 -5.42
N PRO A 193 0.42 -13.37 -5.94
CA PRO A 193 0.56 -14.80 -5.65
C PRO A 193 1.94 -15.33 -6.07
N GLU A 194 2.59 -16.09 -5.19
CA GLU A 194 3.91 -16.65 -5.48
C GLU A 194 3.87 -17.58 -6.70
N PRO A 195 4.90 -17.57 -7.57
CA PRO A 195 4.95 -18.42 -8.77
C PRO A 195 4.73 -19.92 -8.51
N ALA A 196 5.07 -20.41 -7.31
CA ALA A 196 4.88 -21.80 -6.93
C ALA A 196 3.40 -22.24 -6.97
N THR A 197 2.47 -21.35 -6.63
CA THR A 197 1.03 -21.64 -6.71
C THR A 197 0.57 -21.83 -8.16
N ALA A 198 1.08 -21.00 -9.09
CA ALA A 198 0.81 -21.14 -10.52
C ALA A 198 1.41 -22.45 -11.08
N VAL A 199 2.62 -22.82 -10.65
CA VAL A 199 3.26 -24.08 -11.04
C VAL A 199 2.47 -25.28 -10.50
N LEU A 200 2.02 -25.26 -9.25
CA LEU A 200 1.21 -26.33 -8.68
C LEU A 200 -0.14 -26.49 -9.40
N LEU A 201 -0.78 -25.38 -9.77
CA LEU A 201 -1.97 -25.39 -10.61
C LEU A 201 -1.68 -26.03 -11.97
N ALA A 202 -0.60 -25.62 -12.65
CA ALA A 202 -0.21 -26.14 -13.95
C ALA A 202 0.11 -27.65 -13.90
N VAL A 203 0.83 -28.11 -12.87
CA VAL A 203 1.12 -29.52 -12.63
C VAL A 203 -0.17 -30.30 -12.35
N GLY A 204 -1.09 -29.73 -11.56
CA GLY A 204 -2.41 -30.31 -11.32
C GLY A 204 -3.22 -30.50 -12.61
N VAL A 205 -3.29 -29.47 -13.45
CA VAL A 205 -3.99 -29.50 -14.75
C VAL A 205 -3.33 -30.51 -15.71
N ALA A 206 -2.01 -30.53 -15.79
CA ALA A 206 -1.27 -31.48 -16.63
C ALA A 206 -1.48 -32.93 -16.17
N ALA A 207 -1.48 -33.20 -14.87
CA ALA A 207 -1.74 -34.52 -14.31
C ALA A 207 -3.16 -35.02 -14.64
N VAL A 208 -4.17 -34.14 -14.57
CA VAL A 208 -5.56 -34.46 -14.98
C VAL A 208 -5.65 -34.67 -16.49
N GLY A 209 -5.00 -33.83 -17.31
CA GLY A 209 -5.00 -33.92 -18.76
C GLY A 209 -4.34 -35.21 -19.29
N LEU A 210 -3.20 -35.61 -18.73
CA LEU A 210 -2.50 -36.85 -19.08
C LEU A 210 -3.31 -38.10 -18.70
N ARG A 211 -4.05 -38.06 -17.60
CA ARG A 211 -4.91 -39.17 -17.16
C ARG A 211 -6.13 -39.34 -18.07
N ARG A 212 -6.63 -38.26 -18.67
CA ARG A 212 -7.76 -38.28 -19.63
C ARG A 212 -7.36 -38.81 -21.00
N ARG A 213 -6.10 -38.65 -21.43
CA ARG A 213 -5.58 -39.22 -22.69
C ARG A 213 -5.24 -40.71 -22.62
N ARG A 214 -5.05 -41.26 -21.42
CA ARG A 214 -4.70 -42.69 -21.20
C ARG A 214 -5.90 -43.59 -20.90
N ARG A 215 -7.11 -43.02 -20.86
CA ARG A 215 -8.38 -43.75 -20.79
C ARG A 215 -9.08 -43.65 -22.13
#